data_AF-A0A348NN56-F1
#
_entry.id   AF-A0A348NN56-F1
#
_cell.length_a   1.000
_cell.length_b   1.000
_cell.length_c   1.000
_cell.angle_alpha   90.00
_cell.angle_beta   90.00
_cell.angle_gamma   90.00
#
_symmetry.space_group_name_H-M   'P 1'
#
loop_
_entity.id
_entity.type
_entity.pdbx_description
1 polymer ?
#
loop_
_entity_poly.entity_id
_entity_poly.type
_entity_poly.pdbx_seq_one_letter_code
_entity_poly.pdbx_strand_id
1 'polypeptide(L)'
;MKLLKVLVLAFACLAMFGCVSSPQAVRVFDITYQREYYKVPAGEVWQLTWTSPYELGEVHPAYDVRVLGQCYTGVERGTSMNAFAVGEDGMLDISAGYWSAAEIWVPAGSEFYLKNEFVWVRVGVHQSAFE
;
A
#
# COMPACT_ATOMS: atom_id res chain seq x y z
N MET A 1 12.43 -43.58 24.07
CA MET A 1 11.52 -43.60 22.90
C MET A 1 10.40 -42.55 22.92
N LYS A 2 9.82 -42.18 24.09
CA LYS A 2 8.77 -41.14 24.15
C LYS A 2 9.30 -39.71 23.93
N LEU A 3 10.45 -39.36 24.52
CA LEU A 3 11.07 -38.03 24.34
C LEU A 3 11.48 -37.72 22.89
N LEU A 4 12.04 -38.71 22.17
CA LEU A 4 12.47 -38.53 20.77
C LEU A 4 11.27 -38.23 19.84
N LYS A 5 10.11 -38.85 20.09
CA LYS A 5 8.89 -38.58 19.33
C LYS A 5 8.34 -37.18 19.59
N VAL A 6 8.42 -36.70 20.84
CA VAL A 6 8.00 -35.33 21.20
C VAL A 6 8.92 -34.29 20.56
N LEU A 7 10.23 -34.53 20.51
CA LEU A 7 11.20 -33.63 19.89
C LEU A 7 11.00 -33.52 18.37
N VAL A 8 10.73 -34.65 17.70
CA VAL A 8 10.44 -34.69 16.25
C VAL A 8 9.12 -33.99 15.93
N LEU A 9 8.09 -34.14 16.78
CA LEU A 9 6.81 -33.45 16.59
C LEU A 9 6.94 -31.93 16.77
N ALA A 10 7.72 -31.49 17.76
CA ALA A 10 7.98 -30.07 17.99
C ALA A 10 8.76 -29.42 16.83
N PHE A 11 9.71 -30.14 16.23
CA PHE A 11 10.45 -29.67 15.06
C PHE A 11 9.58 -29.63 13.80
N ALA A 12 8.64 -30.58 13.64
CA ALA A 12 7.68 -30.59 12.55
C ALA A 12 6.67 -29.42 12.64
N CYS A 13 6.23 -29.05 13.85
CA CYS A 13 5.37 -27.88 14.05
C CYS A 13 6.10 -26.54 13.80
N LEU A 14 7.40 -26.45 14.13
CA LEU A 14 8.22 -25.26 13.83
C LEU A 14 8.51 -25.11 12.32
N ALA A 15 8.62 -26.22 11.58
CA ALA A 15 8.82 -26.19 10.13
C ALA A 15 7.57 -25.75 9.34
N MET A 16 6.36 -25.85 9.92
CA MET A 16 5.12 -25.39 9.30
C MET A 16 4.86 -23.88 9.46
N PHE A 17 5.68 -23.17 10.24
CA PHE A 17 5.73 -21.70 10.24
C PHE A 17 6.74 -21.14 9.22
N GLY A 18 7.41 -22.03 8.48
CA GLY A 18 8.33 -21.66 7.41
C GLY A 18 7.59 -21.18 6.16
N CYS A 19 7.82 -19.92 5.81
CA CYS A 19 7.54 -19.29 4.53
C CYS A 19 6.08 -18.92 4.25
N VAL A 20 5.51 -18.01 5.05
CA VAL A 20 4.60 -17.02 4.44
C VAL A 20 5.48 -16.09 3.61
N SER A 21 5.78 -16.47 2.37
CA SER A 21 6.45 -15.58 1.43
C SER A 21 5.54 -14.37 1.23
N SER A 22 6.06 -13.17 1.46
CA SER A 22 5.34 -11.94 1.12
C SER A 22 4.91 -12.02 -0.35
N PRO A 23 3.66 -11.63 -0.68
CA PRO A 23 3.18 -11.68 -2.06
C PRO A 23 4.15 -10.91 -2.95
N GLN A 24 4.64 -11.57 -4.00
CA GLN A 24 5.58 -10.98 -4.94
C GLN A 24 4.78 -10.28 -6.03
N ALA A 25 5.13 -9.03 -6.32
CA ALA A 25 4.48 -8.28 -7.39
C ALA A 25 4.74 -8.95 -8.74
N VAL A 26 3.68 -9.13 -9.54
CA VAL A 26 3.76 -9.69 -10.89
C VAL A 26 4.31 -8.67 -11.90
N ARG A 27 4.14 -7.38 -11.61
CA ARG A 27 4.68 -6.26 -12.40
C ARG A 27 5.05 -5.11 -11.48
N VAL A 28 6.08 -4.37 -11.85
CA VAL A 28 6.49 -3.15 -11.15
C VAL A 28 6.72 -2.05 -12.20
N PHE A 29 6.17 -0.88 -11.95
CA PHE A 29 6.39 0.31 -12.77
C PHE A 29 6.21 1.57 -11.93
N ASP A 30 6.71 2.69 -12.41
CA ASP A 30 6.54 3.98 -11.76
C ASP A 30 5.47 4.81 -12.49
N ILE A 31 4.67 5.56 -11.75
CA ILE A 31 3.67 6.51 -12.27
C ILE A 31 3.94 7.91 -11.70
N THR A 32 3.50 8.92 -12.44
CA THR A 32 3.57 10.33 -12.05
C THR A 32 2.20 10.98 -12.25
N TYR A 33 2.06 12.26 -11.97
CA TYR A 33 0.80 12.97 -12.11
C TYR A 33 0.21 12.88 -13.52
N GLN A 34 -1.12 12.73 -13.54
CA GLN A 34 -1.93 12.99 -14.71
C GLN A 34 -3.19 13.76 -14.28
N ARG A 35 -3.83 14.44 -15.23
CA ARG A 35 -4.99 15.28 -14.95
C ARG A 35 -6.20 14.47 -14.46
N GLU A 36 -6.32 13.23 -14.92
CA GLU A 36 -7.39 12.31 -14.57
C GLU A 36 -6.97 11.35 -13.44
N TYR A 37 -7.91 10.53 -12.97
CA TYR A 37 -7.63 9.48 -11.99
C TYR A 37 -6.89 8.31 -12.62
N TYR A 38 -6.21 7.56 -11.77
CA TYR A 38 -5.84 6.18 -12.03
C TYR A 38 -6.96 5.26 -11.57
N LYS A 39 -7.24 4.22 -12.36
CA LYS A 39 -8.18 3.17 -11.99
C LYS A 39 -7.43 1.85 -11.86
N VAL A 40 -7.56 1.21 -10.71
CA VAL A 40 -7.00 -0.13 -10.51
C VAL A 40 -7.82 -1.12 -11.34
N PRO A 41 -7.21 -1.88 -12.27
CA PRO A 41 -7.93 -2.85 -13.08
C PRO A 41 -8.64 -3.91 -12.25
N ALA A 42 -9.71 -4.50 -12.80
CA ALA A 42 -10.34 -5.67 -12.21
C ALA A 42 -9.33 -6.82 -12.08
N GLY A 43 -9.40 -7.57 -10.98
CA GLY A 43 -8.46 -8.67 -10.69
C GLY A 43 -7.08 -8.22 -10.21
N GLU A 44 -6.80 -6.91 -10.10
CA GLU A 44 -5.51 -6.40 -9.63
C GLU A 44 -5.64 -5.70 -8.27
N VAL A 45 -4.60 -5.82 -7.46
CA VAL A 45 -4.37 -5.00 -6.27
C VAL A 45 -3.06 -4.26 -6.47
N TRP A 46 -3.09 -2.94 -6.35
CA TRP A 46 -1.91 -2.10 -6.56
C TRP A 46 -1.32 -1.68 -5.22
N GLN A 47 -0.07 -2.08 -4.97
CA GLN A 47 0.75 -1.58 -3.88
C GLN A 47 1.44 -0.30 -4.35
N LEU A 48 1.04 0.84 -3.79
CA LEU A 48 1.63 2.14 -4.08
C LEU A 48 2.66 2.45 -3.00
N THR A 49 3.89 2.79 -3.40
CA THR A 49 4.96 3.23 -2.50
C THR A 49 5.56 4.54 -3.01
N TRP A 50 5.71 5.53 -2.13
CA TRP A 50 6.33 6.82 -2.46
C TRP A 50 6.96 7.46 -1.24
N THR A 51 7.89 8.38 -1.46
CA THR A 51 8.45 9.25 -0.43
C THR A 51 7.90 10.66 -0.64
N SER A 52 7.68 11.40 0.45
CA SER A 52 7.30 12.81 0.35
C SER A 52 8.37 13.57 -0.45
N PRO A 53 8.00 14.30 -1.51
CA PRO A 53 8.93 15.14 -2.24
C PRO A 53 9.22 16.46 -1.52
N TYR A 54 8.52 16.76 -0.42
CA TYR A 54 8.57 18.06 0.27
C TYR A 54 9.49 18.04 1.49
N GLU A 55 10.14 19.16 1.73
CA GLU A 55 11.01 19.35 2.90
C GLU A 55 10.22 19.72 4.16
N LEU A 56 10.80 19.44 5.33
CA LEU A 56 10.17 19.78 6.61
C LEU A 56 9.94 21.28 6.74
N GLY A 57 8.68 21.69 6.91
CA GLY A 57 8.28 23.09 7.05
C GLY A 57 7.96 23.79 5.72
N GLU A 58 8.09 23.09 4.60
CA GLU A 58 7.62 23.58 3.31
C GLU A 58 6.09 23.65 3.25
N VAL A 59 5.56 24.65 2.54
CA VAL A 59 4.13 24.70 2.23
C VAL A 59 3.86 23.72 1.10
N HIS A 60 3.18 22.61 1.43
CA HIS A 60 2.85 21.55 0.49
C HIS A 60 1.33 21.31 0.42
N PRO A 61 0.85 20.57 -0.58
CA PRO A 61 -0.55 20.19 -0.67
C PRO A 61 -1.03 19.35 0.52
N ALA A 62 -2.35 19.31 0.71
CA ALA A 62 -2.99 18.56 1.80
C ALA A 62 -2.84 17.03 1.71
N TYR A 63 -2.51 16.50 0.53
CA TYR A 63 -2.31 15.07 0.27
C TYR A 63 -1.29 14.85 -0.85
N ASP A 64 -0.67 13.68 -0.88
CA ASP A 64 0.13 13.20 -2.00
C ASP A 64 -0.73 12.35 -2.95
N VAL A 65 -1.48 11.42 -2.34
CA VAL A 65 -2.38 10.47 -3.00
C VAL A 65 -3.76 10.62 -2.38
N ARG A 66 -4.80 10.70 -3.22
CA ARG A 66 -6.20 10.63 -2.78
C ARG A 66 -6.84 9.38 -3.34
N VAL A 67 -7.41 8.54 -2.49
CA VAL A 67 -8.14 7.33 -2.90
C VAL A 67 -9.64 7.54 -2.74
N LEU A 68 -10.41 7.14 -3.75
CA LEU A 68 -11.86 7.05 -3.72
C LEU A 68 -12.23 5.60 -3.38
N GLY A 69 -12.68 5.39 -2.16
CA GLY A 69 -13.06 4.11 -1.59
C GLY A 69 -12.18 3.73 -0.39
N GLN A 70 -11.65 2.51 -0.42
CA GLN A 70 -10.87 1.95 0.67
C GLN A 70 -9.46 1.65 0.20
N CYS A 71 -8.49 1.82 1.08
CA CYS A 71 -7.14 1.31 0.92
C CYS A 71 -6.65 0.74 2.25
N TYR A 72 -5.59 -0.06 2.18
CA TYR A 72 -4.97 -0.67 3.35
C TYR A 72 -3.53 -0.21 3.48
N THR A 73 -3.07 0.03 4.71
CA THR A 73 -1.66 0.33 5.00
C THR A 73 -1.21 -0.47 6.21
N GLY A 74 0.08 -0.78 6.27
CA GLY A 74 0.70 -1.23 7.51
C GLY A 74 0.80 -0.10 8.54
N VAL A 75 0.81 -0.46 9.82
CA VAL A 75 0.87 0.50 10.95
C VAL A 75 2.20 1.28 10.98
N GLU A 76 3.29 0.71 10.44
CA GLU A 76 4.65 1.21 10.66
C GLU A 76 5.26 1.99 9.47
N ARG A 77 4.53 2.18 8.36
CA ARG A 77 5.15 2.67 7.11
C ARG A 77 5.07 4.18 6.88
N GLY A 78 4.97 4.97 7.95
CA GLY A 78 5.01 6.43 7.80
C GLY A 78 3.89 7.02 6.94
N THR A 79 2.82 6.26 6.70
CA THR A 79 1.65 6.71 5.97
C THR A 79 0.76 7.51 6.91
N SER A 80 0.48 8.76 6.58
CA SER A 80 -0.57 9.56 7.22
C SER A 80 -1.84 9.44 6.38
N MET A 81 -2.97 9.12 7.02
CA MET A 81 -4.27 9.03 6.36
C MET A 81 -5.28 9.90 7.10
N ASN A 82 -5.99 10.73 6.35
CA ASN A 82 -7.05 11.57 6.87
C ASN A 82 -8.30 11.37 6.00
N ALA A 83 -9.44 11.14 6.64
CA ALA A 83 -10.71 11.16 5.91
C ALA A 83 -10.96 12.58 5.39
N PHE A 84 -11.30 12.69 4.11
CA PHE A 84 -11.65 13.99 3.54
C PHE A 84 -13.01 14.45 4.10
N ALA A 85 -13.00 15.50 4.92
CA ALA A 85 -14.14 15.85 5.78
C ALA A 85 -15.26 16.68 5.12
N VAL A 86 -15.40 16.68 3.79
CA VAL A 86 -16.45 17.47 3.12
C VAL A 86 -17.27 16.62 2.15
N GLY A 87 -18.42 16.15 2.64
CA GLY A 87 -19.62 15.88 1.82
C GLY A 87 -19.74 14.54 1.10
N GLU A 88 -18.67 13.76 0.98
CA GLU A 88 -18.70 12.46 0.28
C GLU A 88 -18.02 11.38 1.11
N ASP A 89 -18.80 10.37 1.50
CA ASP A 89 -18.30 9.18 2.17
C ASP A 89 -17.27 8.46 1.28
N GLY A 90 -16.11 8.13 1.85
CA GLY A 90 -15.14 7.22 1.22
C GLY A 90 -13.95 7.86 0.51
N MET A 91 -13.69 9.16 0.64
CA MET A 91 -12.42 9.74 0.17
C MET A 91 -11.35 9.77 1.27
N LEU A 92 -10.16 9.27 0.94
CA LEU A 92 -9.00 9.23 1.83
C LEU A 92 -7.86 10.06 1.25
N ASP A 93 -7.45 11.08 1.99
CA ASP A 93 -6.26 11.89 1.74
C ASP A 93 -5.06 11.26 2.44
N ILE A 94 -4.03 10.97 1.66
CA ILE A 94 -2.90 10.14 2.09
C ILE A 94 -1.60 10.86 1.76
N SER A 95 -0.71 10.93 2.74
CA SER A 95 0.61 11.55 2.59
C SER A 95 1.69 10.67 3.19
N ALA A 96 2.88 10.75 2.60
CA ALA A 96 4.09 10.21 3.21
C ALA A 96 4.59 11.10 4.35
N GLY A 97 5.05 10.45 5.40
CA GLY A 97 5.81 11.09 6.46
C GLY A 97 7.20 11.50 5.96
N TYR A 98 7.77 12.54 6.56
CA TYR A 98 9.03 13.15 6.14
C TYR A 98 10.25 12.20 6.08
N TRP A 99 10.26 11.13 6.88
CA TRP A 99 11.45 10.27 7.06
C TRP A 99 11.25 8.83 6.58
N SER A 100 10.14 8.57 5.90
CA SER A 100 9.68 7.21 5.62
C SER A 100 8.82 7.19 4.37
N ALA A 101 9.07 6.21 3.50
CA ALA A 101 8.22 6.00 2.36
C ALA A 101 6.85 5.50 2.82
N ALA A 102 5.78 6.17 2.37
CA ALA A 102 4.42 5.67 2.50
C ALA A 102 4.24 4.39 1.68
N GLU A 103 3.33 3.56 2.17
CA GLU A 103 2.82 2.43 1.41
C GLU A 103 1.31 2.31 1.62
N ILE A 104 0.57 2.10 0.53
CA ILE A 104 -0.82 1.69 0.58
C ILE A 104 -1.10 0.59 -0.44
N TRP A 105 -2.15 -0.19 -0.17
CA TRP A 105 -2.69 -1.22 -1.04
C TRP A 105 -4.08 -0.78 -1.49
N VAL A 106 -4.22 -0.59 -2.80
CA VAL A 106 -5.44 -0.09 -3.43
C VAL A 106 -6.13 -1.26 -4.15
N PRO A 107 -7.36 -1.61 -3.76
CA PRO A 107 -8.05 -2.78 -4.31
C PRO A 107 -8.60 -2.51 -5.71
N ALA A 108 -8.89 -3.60 -6.42
CA ALA A 108 -9.48 -3.61 -7.76
C ALA A 108 -10.68 -2.67 -7.88
N GLY A 109 -10.76 -1.95 -9.00
CA GLY A 109 -11.87 -1.04 -9.32
C GLY A 109 -11.81 0.30 -8.61
N SER A 110 -10.95 0.48 -7.61
CA SER A 110 -10.78 1.76 -6.92
C SER A 110 -10.11 2.79 -7.82
N GLU A 111 -10.41 4.04 -7.54
CA GLU A 111 -9.87 5.19 -8.26
C GLU A 111 -9.00 6.01 -7.33
N PHE A 112 -7.89 6.54 -7.84
CA PHE A 112 -7.01 7.39 -7.05
C PHE A 112 -6.34 8.48 -7.87
N TYR A 113 -5.92 9.54 -7.20
CA TYR A 113 -5.34 10.73 -7.79
C TYR A 113 -3.98 11.02 -7.16
N LEU A 114 -3.01 11.43 -7.97
CA LEU A 114 -1.80 12.06 -7.48
C LEU A 114 -2.01 13.57 -7.46
N LYS A 115 -1.46 14.25 -6.46
CA LYS A 115 -1.73 15.68 -6.29
C LYS A 115 -1.04 16.56 -7.34
N ASN A 116 0.21 16.25 -7.68
CA ASN A 116 1.03 16.99 -8.62
C ASN A 116 2.20 16.14 -9.13
N GLU A 117 2.94 16.69 -10.09
CA GLU A 117 4.08 16.08 -10.78
C GLU A 117 5.29 15.77 -9.90
N PHE A 118 5.35 16.32 -8.69
CA PHE A 118 6.42 16.05 -7.73
C PHE A 118 6.22 14.73 -7.00
N VAL A 119 5.00 14.21 -6.95
CA VAL A 119 4.70 12.91 -6.35
C VAL A 119 4.99 11.80 -7.36
N TRP A 120 6.05 11.03 -7.09
CA TRP A 120 6.46 9.87 -7.89
C TRP A 120 6.12 8.59 -7.14
N VAL A 121 5.28 7.75 -7.74
CA VAL A 121 4.77 6.55 -7.07
C VAL A 121 5.27 5.32 -7.78
N ARG A 122 5.89 4.42 -7.03
CA ARG A 122 6.17 3.06 -7.48
C ARG A 122 4.95 2.19 -7.26
N VAL A 123 4.53 1.47 -8.29
CA VAL A 123 3.41 0.55 -8.29
C VAL A 123 3.91 -0.88 -8.35
N GLY A 124 3.62 -1.67 -7.33
CA GLY A 124 3.69 -3.13 -7.37
C GLY A 124 2.32 -3.71 -7.65
N VAL A 125 2.15 -4.45 -8.75
CA VAL A 125 0.88 -5.09 -9.09
C VAL A 125 0.83 -6.50 -8.53
N HIS A 126 -0.26 -6.83 -7.86
CA HIS A 126 -0.55 -8.15 -7.32
C HIS A 126 -1.89 -8.65 -7.87
N GLN A 127 -2.05 -9.96 -8.01
CA GLN A 127 -3.32 -10.55 -8.43
C GLN A 127 -4.27 -10.62 -7.22
N SER A 128 -5.53 -10.21 -7.40
CA SER A 128 -6.56 -10.38 -6.38
C SER A 128 -6.78 -11.87 -6.14
N ALA A 129 -6.73 -12.29 -4.87
CA ALA A 129 -7.05 -13.67 -4.49
C ALA A 129 -8.56 -13.95 -4.48
N PHE A 130 -9.38 -12.91 -4.67
CA PHE A 130 -10.83 -12.96 -4.66
C PHE A 130 -11.36 -12.39 -5.98
N GLU A 131 -11.87 -13.28 -6.83
CA GLU A 131 -12.82 -12.97 -7.92
C GLU A 131 -14.19 -13.51 -7.53
#